data_AF-A0A0G0V7M0-F1
#
_entry.id   AF-A0A0G0V7M0-F1
#
_cell.length_a   1.000
_cell.length_b   1.000
_cell.length_c   1.000
_cell.angle_alpha   90.00
_cell.angle_beta   90.00
_cell.angle_gamma   90.00
#
_symmetry.space_group_name_H-M   'P 1'
#
loop_
_entity.id
_entity.type
_entity.pdbx_description
1 polymer ?
#
loop_
_entity_poly.entity_id
_entity_poly.type
_entity_poly.pdbx_seq_one_letter_code
_entity_poly.pdbx_strand_id
1 'polypeptide(L)'
;MPREYRHLTYEQRCQIYELMQQGIKQTEIAERVGVSQSTICRELAKGSGRKGFDCERAHKKALQRKSKASSGSRIIKPKVAAAILRLLIDKRFSPKKISKQLKEDLGISVSHETVYSYIRKDQRNGGCLHTYLPIGICVKRRNDWKKIK
;
A
#
# COMPACT_ATOMS: atom_id res chain seq x y z
N MET A 1 -12.26 -24.87 -7.65
CA MET A 1 -12.19 -23.59 -8.39
C MET A 1 -11.40 -22.58 -7.55
N PRO A 2 -10.26 -22.04 -8.04
CA PRO A 2 -9.52 -21.02 -7.31
C PRO A 2 -10.40 -19.77 -7.17
N ARG A 3 -10.70 -19.38 -5.93
CA ARG A 3 -11.46 -18.16 -5.65
C ARG A 3 -10.50 -16.99 -5.72
N GLU A 4 -10.50 -16.29 -6.85
CA GLU A 4 -9.78 -15.02 -6.94
C GLU A 4 -10.30 -14.05 -5.87
N TYR A 5 -9.37 -13.49 -5.10
CA TYR A 5 -9.70 -12.50 -4.10
C TYR A 5 -10.04 -11.17 -4.79
N ARG A 6 -11.34 -10.87 -4.90
CA ARG A 6 -11.84 -9.62 -5.48
C ARG A 6 -12.47 -8.75 -4.40
N HIS A 7 -12.12 -7.47 -4.40
CA HIS A 7 -12.77 -6.47 -3.56
C HIS A 7 -14.07 -6.02 -4.22
N LEU A 8 -15.12 -5.82 -3.41
CA LEU A 8 -16.35 -5.19 -3.88
C LEU A 8 -16.07 -3.81 -4.45
N THR A 9 -16.65 -3.48 -5.60
CA THR A 9 -16.60 -2.14 -6.20
C THR A 9 -17.51 -1.18 -5.42
N TYR A 10 -17.50 0.12 -5.78
CA TYR A 10 -18.47 1.07 -5.21
C TYR A 10 -19.89 0.72 -5.67
N GLU A 11 -20.08 0.49 -6.97
CA GLU A 11 -21.36 0.10 -7.57
C GLU A 11 -21.98 -1.14 -6.91
N GLN A 12 -21.19 -2.19 -6.69
CA GLN A 12 -21.67 -3.39 -6.00
C GLN A 12 -22.14 -3.08 -4.58
N ARG A 13 -21.52 -2.13 -3.86
CA ARG A 13 -22.00 -1.72 -2.52
C ARG A 13 -23.30 -0.93 -2.59
N CYS A 14 -23.47 -0.08 -3.60
CA CYS A 14 -24.72 0.63 -3.84
C CYS A 14 -25.85 -0.35 -4.15
N GLN A 15 -25.61 -1.33 -5.03
CA GLN A 15 -26.57 -2.38 -5.36
C GLN A 15 -26.96 -3.21 -4.12
N ILE A 16 -25.98 -3.59 -3.27
CA ILE A 16 -26.28 -4.27 -1.99
C ILE A 16 -27.16 -3.40 -1.09
N TYR A 17 -26.87 -2.11 -1.00
CA TYR A 17 -27.66 -1.18 -0.18
C TYR A 17 -29.10 -1.07 -0.67
N GLU A 18 -29.32 -0.87 -1.98
CA GLU A 18 -30.65 -0.78 -2.58
C GLU A 18 -31.47 -2.06 -2.35
N LEU A 19 -30.88 -3.23 -2.59
CA LEU A 19 -31.55 -4.52 -2.39
C LEU A 19 -31.88 -4.77 -0.91
N MET A 20 -31.04 -4.30 0.02
CA MET A 20 -31.34 -4.35 1.45
C MET A 20 -32.52 -3.46 1.83
N GLN A 21 -32.63 -2.27 1.25
CA GLN A 21 -33.77 -1.37 1.50
C GLN A 21 -35.09 -1.94 0.97
N GLN A 22 -35.02 -2.78 -0.07
CA GLN A 22 -36.15 -3.55 -0.58
C GLN A 22 -36.51 -4.76 0.30
N GLY A 23 -35.79 -5.02 1.40
CA GLY A 23 -36.06 -6.15 2.31
C GLY A 23 -35.61 -7.50 1.78
N ILE A 24 -34.76 -7.53 0.74
CA ILE A 24 -34.31 -8.77 0.11
C ILE A 24 -33.32 -9.51 1.03
N LYS A 25 -33.41 -10.84 1.06
CA LYS A 25 -32.55 -11.68 1.90
C LYS A 25 -31.11 -11.70 1.37
N GLN A 26 -30.13 -11.78 2.28
CA GLN A 26 -28.70 -11.73 1.94
C GLN A 26 -28.26 -12.82 0.94
N THR A 27 -28.89 -13.99 0.95
CA THR A 27 -28.64 -15.08 0.00
C THR A 27 -28.98 -14.66 -1.43
N GLU A 28 -30.14 -14.05 -1.61
CA GLU A 28 -30.62 -13.59 -2.91
C GLU A 28 -29.84 -12.36 -3.39
N ILE A 29 -29.45 -11.46 -2.47
CA ILE A 29 -28.53 -10.34 -2.80
C ILE A 29 -27.19 -10.88 -3.33
N ALA A 30 -26.64 -11.92 -2.71
CA ALA A 30 -25.41 -12.56 -3.15
C ALA A 30 -25.52 -13.10 -4.58
N GLU A 31 -26.62 -13.78 -4.91
CA GLU A 31 -26.89 -14.29 -6.25
C GLU A 31 -27.01 -13.15 -7.29
N ARG A 32 -27.78 -12.10 -6.98
CA ARG A 32 -27.98 -10.95 -7.88
C ARG A 32 -26.71 -10.14 -8.15
N VAL A 33 -25.85 -10.00 -7.14
CA VAL A 33 -24.57 -9.24 -7.23
C VAL A 33 -23.43 -10.11 -7.78
N GLY A 34 -23.60 -11.44 -7.81
CA GLY A 34 -22.58 -12.37 -8.28
C GLY A 34 -21.45 -12.59 -7.27
N VAL A 35 -21.75 -12.56 -5.97
CA VAL A 35 -20.77 -12.76 -4.89
C VAL A 35 -21.27 -13.82 -3.91
N SER A 36 -20.37 -14.40 -3.10
CA SER A 36 -20.79 -15.35 -2.06
C SER A 36 -21.59 -14.66 -0.95
N GLN A 37 -22.54 -15.38 -0.34
CA GLN A 37 -23.28 -14.92 0.84
C GLN A 37 -22.33 -14.51 1.99
N SER A 38 -21.20 -15.21 2.15
CA SER A 38 -20.19 -14.86 3.14
C SER A 38 -19.52 -13.52 2.84
N THR A 39 -19.39 -13.12 1.57
CA THR A 39 -18.90 -11.80 1.17
C THR A 39 -19.87 -10.71 1.61
N ILE A 40 -21.18 -10.90 1.35
CA ILE A 40 -22.23 -9.97 1.79
C ILE A 40 -22.19 -9.81 3.31
N CYS A 41 -22.25 -10.92 4.06
CA CYS A 41 -22.24 -10.90 5.53
C CYS A 41 -21.01 -10.15 6.08
N ARG A 42 -19.81 -10.42 5.56
CA ARG A 42 -18.58 -9.71 5.95
C ARG A 42 -18.61 -8.23 5.58
N GLU A 43 -19.18 -7.88 4.44
CA GLU A 43 -19.30 -6.49 4.01
C GLU A 43 -20.26 -5.72 4.93
N LEU A 44 -21.41 -6.30 5.24
CA LEU A 44 -22.38 -5.73 6.18
C LEU A 44 -21.76 -5.57 7.57
N ALA A 45 -21.09 -6.58 8.11
CA ALA A 45 -20.42 -6.47 9.40
C ALA A 45 -19.39 -5.32 9.46
N LYS A 46 -18.67 -5.07 8.36
CA LYS A 46 -17.63 -4.01 8.27
C LYS A 46 -18.21 -2.62 7.94
N GLY A 47 -19.26 -2.60 7.14
CA GLY A 47 -19.91 -1.41 6.61
C GLY A 47 -20.98 -0.84 7.53
N SER A 48 -21.65 -1.69 8.31
CA SER A 48 -22.73 -1.28 9.21
C SER A 48 -22.24 -0.37 10.35
N GLY A 49 -23.15 0.50 10.79
CA GLY A 49 -22.97 1.40 11.93
C GLY A 49 -24.27 1.48 12.72
N ARG A 50 -24.37 2.46 13.62
CA ARG A 50 -25.56 2.62 14.48
C ARG A 50 -26.87 2.79 13.69
N LYS A 51 -26.81 3.33 12.47
CA LYS A 51 -27.97 3.56 11.58
C LYS A 51 -28.14 2.49 10.48
N GLY A 52 -27.42 1.38 10.55
CA GLY A 52 -27.45 0.33 9.53
C GLY A 52 -26.30 0.39 8.52
N PHE A 53 -26.48 -0.30 7.40
CA PHE A 53 -25.51 -0.36 6.29
C PHE A 53 -25.59 0.91 5.44
N ASP A 54 -24.44 1.45 5.05
CA ASP A 54 -24.34 2.66 4.22
C ASP A 54 -23.20 2.45 3.22
N CYS A 55 -23.50 2.53 1.92
CA CYS A 55 -22.58 2.17 0.84
C CYS A 55 -21.38 3.12 0.78
N GLU A 56 -21.60 4.42 0.92
CA GLU A 56 -20.56 5.46 0.85
C GLU A 56 -19.56 5.31 2.00
N ARG A 57 -20.07 5.16 3.22
CA ARG A 57 -19.25 4.95 4.42
C ARG A 57 -18.49 3.63 4.36
N ALA A 58 -19.13 2.55 3.89
CA ALA A 58 -18.46 1.26 3.70
C ALA A 58 -17.29 1.39 2.72
N HIS A 59 -17.52 2.08 1.59
CA HIS A 59 -16.49 2.32 0.58
C HIS A 59 -15.34 3.21 1.12
N LYS A 60 -15.66 4.32 1.77
CA LYS A 60 -14.69 5.24 2.39
C LYS A 60 -13.82 4.51 3.42
N LYS A 61 -14.42 3.68 4.28
CA LYS A 61 -13.68 2.83 5.23
C LYS A 61 -12.77 1.83 4.52
N ALA A 62 -13.20 1.22 3.42
CA ALA A 62 -12.37 0.31 2.63
C ALA A 62 -11.15 1.04 2.02
N LEU A 63 -11.35 2.23 1.44
CA LEU A 63 -10.27 3.07 0.92
C LEU A 63 -9.29 3.49 2.02
N GLN A 64 -9.79 3.90 3.18
CA GLN A 64 -8.94 4.25 4.33
C GLN A 64 -8.09 3.06 4.79
N ARG A 65 -8.66 1.86 4.86
CA ARG A 65 -7.91 0.63 5.19
C ARG A 65 -6.84 0.34 4.15
N LYS A 66 -7.16 0.45 2.86
CA LYS A 66 -6.21 0.28 1.76
C LYS A 66 -5.05 1.28 1.85
N SER A 67 -5.37 2.56 2.10
CA SER A 67 -4.38 3.62 2.29
C SER A 67 -3.48 3.36 3.51
N LYS A 68 -4.06 3.02 4.67
CA LYS A 68 -3.32 2.67 5.89
C LYS A 68 -2.38 1.48 5.70
N ALA A 69 -2.86 0.42 5.03
CA ALA A 69 -2.03 -0.74 4.70
C ALA A 69 -0.85 -0.37 3.79
N SER A 70 -1.04 0.60 2.88
CA SER A 70 0.03 1.08 2.01
C SER A 70 1.02 2.03 2.69
N SER A 71 0.60 2.72 3.76
CA SER A 71 1.40 3.77 4.43
C SER A 71 2.17 3.30 5.67
N GLY A 72 1.71 2.24 6.35
CA GLY A 72 2.19 1.88 7.69
C GLY A 72 3.65 1.42 7.84
N SER A 73 4.34 0.99 6.77
CA SER A 73 5.66 0.34 6.90
C SER A 73 6.79 0.98 6.08
N ARG A 74 6.49 1.84 5.10
CA ARG A 74 7.51 2.38 4.17
C ARG A 74 7.74 3.88 4.24
N ILE A 75 7.07 4.59 5.15
CA ILE A 75 7.27 6.03 5.30
C ILE A 75 8.51 6.26 6.16
N ILE A 76 9.58 6.73 5.53
CA ILE A 76 10.76 7.23 6.22
C ILE A 76 10.33 8.47 7.01
N LYS A 77 10.57 8.45 8.32
CA LYS A 77 10.30 9.59 9.21
C LYS A 77 11.04 10.83 8.68
N PRO A 78 10.49 12.05 8.79
CA PRO A 78 11.10 13.26 8.24
C PRO A 78 12.53 13.48 8.75
N LYS A 79 12.79 13.20 10.04
CA LYS A 79 14.14 13.25 10.64
C LYS A 79 15.14 12.33 9.93
N VAL A 80 14.72 11.12 9.57
CA VAL A 80 15.55 10.15 8.86
C VAL A 80 15.76 10.58 7.41
N ALA A 81 14.72 11.13 6.77
CA ALA A 81 14.81 11.64 5.40
C ALA A 81 15.83 12.78 5.31
N ALA A 82 15.78 13.75 6.23
CA ALA A 82 16.74 14.85 6.31
C ALA A 82 18.19 14.34 6.51
N ALA A 83 18.39 13.32 7.36
CA ALA A 83 19.70 12.72 7.55
C ALA A 83 20.20 11.99 6.29
N ILE A 84 19.33 11.26 5.57
CA ILE A 84 19.68 10.63 4.29
C ILE A 84 20.10 11.70 3.28
N LEU A 85 19.35 12.79 3.15
CA LEU A 85 19.66 13.89 2.24
C LEU A 85 21.04 14.50 2.55
N ARG A 86 21.30 14.82 3.83
CA ARG A 86 22.58 15.37 4.28
C ARG A 86 23.76 14.44 3.94
N LEU A 87 23.63 13.15 4.24
CA LEU A 87 24.69 12.17 3.98
C LEU A 87 24.91 11.91 2.48
N LEU A 88 23.86 12.06 1.66
CA LEU A 88 23.91 11.85 0.22
C LEU A 88 24.48 13.07 -0.52
N ILE A 89 24.06 14.29 -0.16
CA ILE A 89 24.47 15.54 -0.82
C ILE A 89 25.85 15.98 -0.36
N ASP A 90 26.06 16.09 0.97
CA ASP A 90 27.29 16.66 1.52
C ASP A 90 28.46 15.68 1.45
N LYS A 91 28.20 14.40 1.78
CA LYS A 91 29.25 13.38 1.93
C LYS A 91 29.33 12.40 0.75
N ARG A 92 28.39 12.44 -0.20
CA ARG A 92 28.32 11.52 -1.35
C ARG A 92 28.37 10.04 -0.96
N PHE A 93 27.79 9.70 0.19
CA PHE A 93 27.84 8.33 0.71
C PHE A 93 26.97 7.37 -0.09
N SER A 94 27.45 6.13 -0.25
CA SER A 94 26.65 5.05 -0.82
C SER A 94 25.49 4.67 0.12
N PRO A 95 24.35 4.15 -0.39
CA PRO A 95 23.21 3.78 0.45
C PRO A 95 23.53 2.78 1.57
N LYS A 96 24.51 1.89 1.35
CA LYS A 96 25.03 0.99 2.39
C LYS A 96 25.75 1.76 3.52
N LYS A 97 26.56 2.76 3.16
CA LYS A 97 27.27 3.61 4.13
C LYS A 97 26.30 4.51 4.89
N ILE A 98 25.28 5.05 4.22
CA ILE A 98 24.19 5.82 4.85
C ILE A 98 23.47 4.96 5.90
N SER A 99 23.11 3.72 5.56
CA SER A 99 22.47 2.79 6.50
C SER A 99 23.32 2.55 7.76
N LYS A 100 24.64 2.34 7.60
CA LYS A 100 25.58 2.18 8.72
C LYS A 100 25.68 3.46 9.56
N GLN A 101 25.85 4.61 8.92
CA GLN A 101 25.98 5.90 9.59
C GLN A 101 24.71 6.28 10.38
N LEU A 102 23.52 6.01 9.83
CA LEU A 102 22.26 6.26 10.54
C LEU A 102 22.11 5.42 11.81
N LYS A 103 22.65 4.20 11.80
CA LYS A 103 22.69 3.34 12.98
C LYS A 103 23.67 3.87 14.03
N GLU A 104 24.83 4.37 13.60
CA GLU A 104 25.88 4.91 14.48
C GLU A 104 25.50 6.29 15.07
N ASP A 105 25.04 7.24 14.24
CA ASP A 105 24.79 8.62 14.67
C ASP A 105 23.44 8.80 15.37
N LEU A 106 22.41 8.07 14.94
CA LEU A 106 21.03 8.28 15.38
C LEU A 106 20.41 7.06 16.08
N GLY A 107 21.11 5.92 16.12
CA GLY A 107 20.55 4.67 16.65
C GLY A 107 19.40 4.09 15.82
N ILE A 108 19.18 4.58 14.59
CA ILE A 108 18.05 4.18 13.75
C ILE A 108 18.51 3.13 12.73
N SER A 109 17.98 1.92 12.84
CA SER A 109 18.23 0.87 11.86
C SER A 109 17.35 1.05 10.62
N VAL A 110 17.96 1.47 9.51
CA VAL A 110 17.32 1.59 8.19
C VAL A 110 18.07 0.72 7.21
N SER A 111 17.38 -0.20 6.53
CA SER A 111 18.01 -1.01 5.48
C SER A 111 18.45 -0.12 4.30
N HIS A 112 19.58 -0.47 3.69
CA HIS A 112 20.04 0.18 2.46
C HIS A 112 19.00 0.10 1.33
N GLU A 113 18.15 -0.94 1.31
CA GLU A 113 17.04 -1.06 0.34
C GLU A 113 15.96 0.01 0.57
N THR A 114 15.73 0.41 1.83
CA THR A 114 14.82 1.51 2.18
C THR A 114 15.36 2.84 1.65
N VAL A 115 16.67 3.06 1.76
CA VAL A 115 17.36 4.24 1.18
C VAL A 115 17.22 4.22 -0.36
N TYR A 116 17.45 3.07 -1.01
CA TYR A 116 17.21 2.94 -2.46
C TYR A 116 15.75 3.18 -2.85
N SER A 117 14.80 2.65 -2.08
CA SER A 117 13.37 2.89 -2.32
C SER A 117 13.01 4.36 -2.21
N TYR A 118 13.65 5.10 -1.30
CA TYR A 118 13.46 6.54 -1.15
C TYR A 118 14.01 7.31 -2.36
N ILE A 119 15.23 7.02 -2.78
CA ILE A 119 15.85 7.65 -3.96
C ILE A 119 15.04 7.35 -5.24
N ARG A 120 14.58 6.10 -5.43
CA ARG A 120 13.71 5.74 -6.57
C ARG A 120 12.34 6.42 -6.51
N LYS A 121 11.81 6.68 -5.31
CA LYS A 121 10.55 7.42 -5.15
C LYS A 121 10.74 8.88 -5.54
N ASP A 122 11.82 9.50 -5.10
CA ASP A 122 12.20 10.86 -5.49
C ASP A 122 12.37 10.99 -7.02
N GLN A 123 13.12 10.07 -7.63
CA GLN A 123 13.31 10.03 -9.10
C GLN A 123 11.98 9.93 -9.87
N ARG A 124 11.04 9.09 -9.42
CA ARG A 124 9.71 8.99 -10.04
C ARG A 124 8.86 10.25 -9.88
N ASN A 125 9.15 11.05 -8.86
CA ASN A 125 8.50 12.33 -8.62
C ASN A 125 9.23 13.49 -9.33
N GLY A 126 10.24 13.21 -10.17
CA GLY A 126 11.01 14.23 -10.90
C GLY A 126 12.22 14.79 -10.15
N GLY A 127 12.59 14.20 -9.00
CA GLY A 127 13.72 14.64 -8.19
C GLY A 127 15.09 14.13 -8.70
N CYS A 128 16.15 14.78 -8.22
CA CYS A 128 17.53 14.57 -8.67
C CYS A 128 18.38 13.75 -7.69
N LEU A 129 17.85 13.18 -6.61
CA LEU A 129 18.67 12.49 -5.60
C LEU A 129 19.52 11.34 -6.16
N HIS A 130 19.06 10.73 -7.25
CA HIS A 130 19.79 9.64 -7.90
C HIS A 130 21.12 10.07 -8.53
N THR A 131 21.31 11.35 -8.88
CA THR A 131 22.56 11.86 -9.47
C THR A 131 23.67 12.01 -8.44
N TYR A 132 23.32 12.03 -7.15
CA TYR A 132 24.26 12.15 -6.05
C TYR A 132 24.88 10.81 -5.64
N LEU A 133 24.34 9.70 -6.15
CA LEU A 133 24.90 8.38 -5.90
C LEU A 133 26.27 8.23 -6.59
N PRO A 134 27.29 7.70 -5.90
CA PRO A 134 28.56 7.40 -6.54
C PRO A 134 28.32 6.41 -7.70
N ILE A 135 28.76 6.79 -8.89
CA ILE A 135 28.61 5.98 -10.12
C ILE A 135 29.48 4.75 -9.96
N GLY A 136 28.85 3.62 -9.62
CA GLY A 136 29.53 2.35 -9.48
C GLY A 136 28.84 1.42 -8.50
N ILE A 137 27.76 0.78 -8.97
CA ILE A 137 27.44 -0.64 -8.69
C ILE A 137 26.38 -1.04 -9.74
N CYS A 138 26.76 -1.95 -10.64
CA CYS A 138 25.81 -2.69 -11.48
C CYS A 138 24.98 -3.60 -10.56
N VAL A 139 23.79 -3.15 -10.16
CA VAL A 139 22.83 -4.04 -9.52
C VAL A 139 22.25 -4.93 -10.61
N LYS A 140 22.85 -6.12 -10.82
CA LYS A 140 22.26 -7.16 -11.67
C LYS A 140 20.80 -7.34 -11.22
N ARG A 141 19.85 -6.97 -12.08
CA ARG A 141 18.43 -7.30 -11.89
C ARG A 141 18.31 -8.83 -11.92
N ARG A 142 18.17 -9.47 -10.77
CA ARG A 142 17.67 -10.85 -10.72
C ARG A 142 16.16 -10.79 -10.91
N ASN A 143 15.73 -10.71 -12.17
CA ASN A 143 14.32 -10.73 -12.53
C ASN A 143 13.99 -12.09 -13.17
N ASP A 144 14.16 -13.17 -12.41
CA ASP A 144 13.81 -14.55 -12.81
C ASP A 144 12.46 -14.96 -12.23
N TRP A 145 11.37 -14.43 -12.79
CA TRP A 145 10.02 -14.97 -12.51
C TRP A 145 9.11 -15.05 -13.73
N LYS A 146 9.61 -14.77 -14.94
CA LYS A 146 8.91 -15.06 -16.19
C LYS A 146 9.66 -16.13 -16.98
N LYS A 147 9.42 -17.40 -16.64
CA LYS A 147 9.49 -18.57 -17.54
C LYS A 147 9.11 -19.83 -16.76
N ILE A 148 7.82 -20.09 -16.63
CA ILE A 148 7.28 -21.44 -16.78
C ILE A 148 6.01 -21.26 -17.60
N LYS A 149 6.06 -21.81 -18.81
CA LYS A 149 4.98 -21.97 -19.76
C LYS A 149 4.60 -23.44 -19.71
#